data_AF-A0A8J6Q905-F1
#
_entry.id   AF-A0A8J6Q905-F1
#
_cell.length_a   1.000
_cell.length_b   1.000
_cell.length_c   1.000
_cell.angle_alpha   90.00
_cell.angle_beta   90.00
_cell.angle_gamma   90.00
#
_symmetry.space_group_name_H-M   'P 1'
#
loop_
_entity.id
_entity.type
_entity.pdbx_description
1 polymer ?
#
loop_
_entity_poly.entity_id
_entity_poly.type
_entity_poly.pdbx_seq_one_letter_code
_entity_poly.pdbx_strand_id
1 'polypeptide(L)'
;ESSVVVACEGDGSKGSVLIFSKDGPELVKEWKVNGFLWEVEMNQDVLYISSYIVEEDQAVLYIIRNGKKKRINLGSNMAPT
;
A
#
# COMPACT_ATOMS: atom_id res chain seq x y z
N GLU A 1 -3.54 7.33 16.30
CA GLU A 1 -3.50 8.78 15.96
C GLU A 1 -4.19 8.98 14.61
N SER A 2 -4.68 10.18 14.30
CA SER A 2 -5.32 10.41 13.00
C SER A 2 -4.25 10.79 11.96
N SER A 3 -4.11 10.02 10.89
CA SER A 3 -3.09 10.24 9.84
C SER A 3 -3.73 10.48 8.47
N VAL A 4 -3.00 11.15 7.57
CA VAL A 4 -3.32 11.20 6.14
C VAL A 4 -2.48 10.15 5.44
N VAL A 5 -3.12 9.33 4.61
CA VAL A 5 -2.44 8.27 3.85
C VAL A 5 -2.60 8.58 2.37
N VAL A 6 -1.48 8.61 1.66
CA VAL A 6 -1.44 8.91 0.22
C VAL A 6 -0.79 7.73 -0.49
N ALA A 7 -1.48 7.16 -1.47
CA ALA A 7 -0.91 6.19 -2.39
C ALA A 7 -0.37 6.94 -3.63
N CYS A 8 0.89 6.67 -3.98
CA CYS A 8 1.55 7.26 -5.13
C CYS A 8 2.03 6.13 -6.04
N GLU A 9 1.45 6.05 -7.24
CA GLU A 9 2.02 5.23 -8.31
C GLU A 9 3.28 5.88 -8.86
N GLY A 10 4.24 5.05 -9.24
CA GLY A 10 5.48 5.45 -9.88
C GLY A 10 5.81 4.53 -11.04
N ASP A 11 6.95 4.80 -11.67
CA ASP A 11 7.34 4.10 -12.89
C ASP A 11 7.71 2.63 -12.65
N GLY A 12 7.43 1.79 -13.66
CA GLY A 12 7.89 0.41 -13.71
C GLY A 12 7.30 -0.48 -12.62
N SER A 13 5.98 -0.40 -12.40
CA SER A 13 5.25 -1.21 -11.41
C SER A 13 5.77 -1.04 -9.99
N LYS A 14 6.10 0.20 -9.60
CA LYS A 14 6.53 0.55 -8.26
C LYS A 14 5.67 1.67 -7.73
N GLY A 15 5.36 1.62 -6.45
CA GLY A 15 4.57 2.63 -5.77
C GLY A 15 5.12 2.96 -4.38
N SER A 16 4.59 4.01 -3.79
CA SER A 16 4.87 4.39 -2.41
C SER A 16 3.56 4.72 -1.71
N VAL A 17 3.42 4.31 -0.46
CA VAL A 17 2.36 4.77 0.44
C VAL A 17 3.01 5.67 1.49
N LEU A 18 2.62 6.94 1.47
CA LEU A 18 3.12 8.00 2.34
C LEU A 18 2.11 8.24 3.46
N ILE A 19 2.60 8.30 4.70
CA ILE A 19 1.79 8.54 5.89
C ILE A 19 2.24 9.86 6.49
N PHE A 20 1.34 10.83 6.53
CA PHE A 20 1.55 12.15 7.10
C PHE A 20 0.79 12.31 8.42
N SER A 21 1.35 13.12 9.31
CA SER A 21 0.61 13.63 10.47
C SER A 21 -0.55 14.51 10.02
N LYS A 22 -1.63 14.58 10.82
CA LYS A 22 -2.70 15.58 10.63
C LYS A 22 -2.44 16.87 11.39
N ASP A 23 -1.55 16.85 12.38
CA ASP A 23 -1.24 18.01 13.20
C ASP A 23 -0.27 18.97 12.49
N GLY A 24 0.43 18.48 11.45
CA GLY A 24 1.32 19.25 10.59
C GLY A 24 1.72 18.45 9.35
N PRO A 25 2.27 19.10 8.29
CA PRO A 25 2.61 18.46 7.02
C PRO A 25 3.91 17.64 7.09
N GLU A 26 4.05 16.83 8.14
CA GLU A 26 5.23 16.03 8.40
C GLU A 26 5.02 14.60 7.90
N LEU A 27 5.98 14.11 7.11
CA LEU A 27 6.03 12.72 6.71
C LEU A 27 6.46 11.87 7.91
N VAL A 28 5.54 11.06 8.42
CA VAL A 28 5.78 10.15 9.54
C VAL A 28 6.43 8.87 9.05
N LYS A 29 5.96 8.37 7.89
CA LYS A 29 6.42 7.09 7.37
C LYS A 29 6.19 6.96 5.86
N GLU A 30 7.04 6.16 5.24
CA GLU A 30 6.90 5.73 3.85
C GLU A 30 6.96 4.19 3.76
N TRP A 31 6.13 3.64 2.88
CA TRP A 31 6.16 2.23 2.49
C TRP A 31 6.32 2.09 1.00
N LYS A 32 7.40 1.45 0.56
CA LYS A 32 7.56 1.05 -0.85
C LYS A 32 6.68 -0.17 -1.15
N VAL A 33 5.99 -0.10 -2.28
CA VAL A 33 5.12 -1.15 -2.81
C VAL A 33 5.68 -1.57 -4.16
N ASN A 34 5.80 -2.88 -4.34
CA ASN A 34 6.08 -3.47 -5.65
C ASN A 34 4.73 -3.89 -6.24
N GLY A 35 4.51 -3.56 -7.50
CA GLY A 35 3.25 -3.73 -8.20
C GLY A 35 2.46 -2.44 -8.38
N PHE A 36 1.45 -2.50 -9.25
CA PHE A 36 0.47 -1.43 -9.43
C PHE A 36 -0.40 -1.31 -8.17
N LEU A 37 -0.57 -0.08 -7.69
CA LEU A 37 -1.36 0.20 -6.50
C LEU A 37 -2.82 0.35 -6.92
N TRP A 38 -3.72 -0.37 -6.25
CA TRP A 38 -5.14 -0.27 -6.55
C TRP A 38 -5.87 0.54 -5.51
N GLU A 39 -5.79 0.10 -4.27
CA GLU A 39 -6.52 0.71 -3.17
C GLU A 39 -5.66 0.78 -1.92
N VAL A 40 -5.88 1.86 -1.17
CA VAL A 40 -5.32 2.05 0.16
C VAL A 40 -6.45 2.41 1.11
N GLU A 41 -6.56 1.67 2.20
CA GLU A 41 -7.54 1.92 3.25
C GLU A 41 -6.86 1.93 4.61
N MET A 42 -7.15 2.95 5.41
CA MET A 42 -6.73 3.02 6.81
C MET A 42 -7.96 2.80 7.68
N ASN A 43 -7.95 1.72 8.46
CA ASN A 43 -8.96 1.45 9.47
C ASN A 43 -8.27 1.36 10.84
N GLN A 44 -8.58 2.31 11.72
CA GLN A 44 -7.89 2.52 13.00
C GLN A 44 -6.37 2.62 12.76
N ASP A 45 -5.57 1.72 13.35
CA ASP A 45 -4.12 1.66 13.20
C ASP A 45 -3.67 0.54 12.24
N VAL A 46 -4.56 0.09 11.36
CA VAL A 46 -4.29 -0.95 10.36
C VAL A 46 -4.42 -0.36 8.95
N LEU A 47 -3.33 -0.43 8.21
CA LEU A 47 -3.24 -0.01 6.83
C LEU A 47 -3.36 -1.23 5.92
N TYR A 48 -4.36 -1.19 5.04
CA TYR A 48 -4.61 -2.17 4.00
C TYR A 48 -4.19 -1.59 2.65
N ILE A 49 -3.43 -2.35 1.88
CA ILE A 49 -2.97 -1.96 0.54
C ILE A 49 -3.22 -3.12 -0.39
N SER A 50 -4.08 -2.94 -1.39
CA SER A 50 -4.21 -3.89 -2.50
C SER A 50 -3.28 -3.46 -3.64
N SER A 51 -2.56 -4.44 -4.19
CA SER A 51 -1.68 -4.20 -5.34
C SER A 51 -1.57 -5.42 -6.23
N TYR A 52 -1.13 -5.20 -7.45
CA TYR A 52 -0.85 -6.27 -8.42
C TYR A 52 0.63 -6.31 -8.77
N ILE A 53 1.31 -7.39 -8.40
CA ILE A 53 2.73 -7.58 -8.69
C ILE A 53 2.86 -8.23 -10.06
N VAL A 54 3.32 -7.46 -11.05
CA VAL A 54 3.39 -7.88 -12.45
C VAL A 54 4.35 -9.05 -12.65
N GLU A 55 5.51 -8.98 -12.01
CA GLU A 55 6.57 -9.98 -12.12
C GLU A 55 6.16 -11.33 -11.55
N GLU A 56 5.17 -11.34 -10.66
CA GLU A 56 4.64 -12.54 -10.01
C GLU A 56 3.28 -12.97 -10.58
N ASP A 57 2.70 -12.21 -11.51
CA ASP A 57 1.32 -12.41 -12.00
C ASP A 57 0.33 -12.59 -10.82
N GLN A 58 0.41 -11.71 -9.81
CA GLN A 58 -0.22 -11.96 -8.52
C GLN A 58 -0.87 -10.70 -7.93
N ALA A 59 -2.19 -10.78 -7.68
CA ALA A 59 -2.88 -9.83 -6.81
C ALA A 59 -2.55 -10.13 -5.34
N VAL A 60 -2.21 -9.09 -4.58
CA VAL A 60 -1.83 -9.20 -3.17
C VAL A 60 -2.54 -8.16 -2.32
N LEU A 61 -2.79 -8.53 -1.06
CA LEU A 61 -3.19 -7.62 0.00
C LEU A 61 -2.05 -7.53 1.01
N TYR A 62 -1.52 -6.33 1.20
CA TYR A 62 -0.65 -6.02 2.33
C TYR A 62 -1.49 -5.50 3.49
N ILE A 63 -1.26 -6.07 4.67
CA ILE A 63 -1.82 -5.61 5.95
C ILE A 63 -0.66 -5.14 6.80
N ILE A 64 -0.65 -3.85 7.14
CA ILE A 64 0.40 -3.22 7.91
C ILE A 64 -0.19 -2.77 9.25
N ARG A 65 0.34 -3.30 10.34
CA ARG A 65 -0.06 -2.95 11.71
C ARG A 65 1.17 -2.92 12.61
N ASN A 66 1.30 -1.87 13.43
CA ASN A 66 2.41 -1.70 14.37
C ASN A 66 3.78 -1.85 13.68
N GLY A 67 3.91 -1.30 12.47
CA GLY A 67 5.12 -1.39 11.65
C GLY A 67 5.44 -2.78 11.07
N LYS A 68 4.62 -3.80 11.33
CA LYS A 68 4.77 -5.14 10.72
C LYS A 68 3.93 -5.21 9.46
N LYS A 69 4.53 -5.69 8.37
CA LYS A 69 3.86 -5.94 7.08
C LYS A 69 3.58 -7.43 6.91
N LYS A 70 2.31 -7.78 6.70
CA LYS A 70 1.87 -9.12 6.28
C LYS A 70 1.41 -9.04 4.83
N ARG A 71 1.78 -10.04 4.02
CA ARG A 71 1.30 -10.23 2.65
C ARG A 71 0.29 -11.37 2.61
N ILE A 72 -0.78 -11.21 1.85
CA ILE A 72 -1.75 -12.25 1.50
C ILE A 72 -1.85 -12.30 -0.02
N ASN A 73 -1.70 -13.49 -0.61
CA ASN A 73 -1.93 -13.71 -2.04
C ASN A 73 -3.43 -13.87 -2.27
N LEU A 74 -4.01 -13.04 -3.14
CA LEU A 74 -5.45 -13.05 -3.43
C LEU A 74 -5.78 -13.95 -4.63
N GLY A 75 -4.92 -13.96 -5.64
CA GLY A 75 -5.04 -14.82 -6.82
C GLY A 75 -4.12 -14.37 -7.95
N SER A 76 -3.80 -15.29 -8.85
CA SER A 76 -3.02 -15.01 -10.06
C SER A 76 -3.92 -14.66 -11.24
N ASN A 77 -3.36 -14.07 -12.30
CA ASN A 77 -4.10 -13.66 -13.50
C ASN A 77 -5.29 -12.73 -13.20
N MET A 78 -5.09 -11.85 -12.22
CA MET A 78 -6.02 -10.81 -11.79
C MET A 78 -5.49 -9.42 -12.15
N ALA A 79 -4.81 -9.29 -13.30
CA ALA A 79 -4.31 -8.00 -13.74
C ALA A 79 -5.46 -6.97 -13.79
N PRO A 80 -5.22 -5.72 -13.37
CA PRO A 80 -6.25 -4.69 -13.46
C PRO A 80 -6.55 -4.40 -14.94
N THR A 81 -7.83 -4.28 -15.28
CA THR A 81 -8.32 -3.91 -16.63
C THR A 81 -8.62 -2.44 -16.73
#